data_AF-A0A9X9F404-F1
#
_entry.id   AF-A0A9X9F404-F1
#
_cell.length_a   1.000
_cell.length_b   1.000
_cell.length_c   1.000
_cell.angle_alpha   90.00
_cell.angle_beta   90.00
_cell.angle_gamma   90.00
#
_symmetry.space_group_name_H-M   'P 1'
#
loop_
_entity.id
_entity.type
_entity.pdbx_description
1 polymer ?
#
loop_
_entity_poly.entity_id
_entity_poly.type
_entity_poly.pdbx_seq_one_letter_code
_entity_poly.pdbx_strand_id
1 'polypeptide(L)'
;LFETVGKGNVPICNYSGGTEISGGIFGNVLIKPIAPISFNASLPGMAAVVLDDQGKPIRDEVGELCLEKPWVGMTKSFWEDDERYVNTYWSRFENKWVHGDWVIYDGEQYIITGRSD
;
A
#
# COMPACT_ATOMS: atom_id res chain seq x y z
N LEU A 1 -1.81 8.38 -21.49
CA LEU A 1 -3.16 7.95 -21.04
C LEU A 1 -4.09 9.15 -20.85
N PHE A 2 -3.82 10.02 -19.86
CA PHE A 2 -4.65 11.21 -19.60
C PHE A 2 -4.90 12.08 -20.84
N GLU A 3 -3.83 12.49 -21.53
CA GLU A 3 -3.93 13.31 -22.75
C GLU A 3 -4.50 12.54 -23.95
N THR A 4 -3.88 11.41 -24.32
CA THR A 4 -4.21 10.70 -25.57
C THR A 4 -5.56 9.99 -25.54
N VAL A 5 -5.89 9.31 -24.44
CA VAL A 5 -7.11 8.50 -24.29
C VAL A 5 -8.19 9.30 -23.59
N GLY A 6 -7.85 9.94 -22.47
CA GLY A 6 -8.77 10.75 -21.67
C GLY A 6 -9.06 12.14 -22.25
N LYS A 7 -8.34 12.57 -23.29
CA LYS A 7 -8.46 13.90 -23.91
C LYS A 7 -8.40 15.05 -22.89
N GLY A 8 -7.60 14.88 -21.83
CA GLY A 8 -7.47 15.85 -20.75
C GLY A 8 -8.69 15.98 -19.81
N ASN A 9 -9.69 15.12 -19.95
CA ASN A 9 -10.97 15.24 -19.23
C ASN A 9 -11.36 14.01 -18.40
N VAL A 10 -10.60 12.92 -18.49
CA VAL A 10 -10.87 11.68 -17.75
C VAL A 10 -9.70 11.41 -16.80
N PRO A 11 -9.92 11.49 -15.47
CA PRO A 11 -8.89 11.17 -14.49
C PRO A 11 -8.36 9.75 -14.66
N ILE A 12 -7.06 9.57 -14.46
CA ILE A 12 -6.44 8.24 -14.40
C ILE A 12 -6.46 7.79 -12.94
N CYS A 13 -7.15 6.68 -12.66
CA CYS A 13 -7.23 6.09 -11.34
C CYS A 13 -6.30 4.88 -11.26
N ASN A 14 -5.23 5.01 -10.50
CA ASN A 14 -4.38 3.90 -10.13
C ASN A 14 -5.03 3.17 -8.95
N TYR A 15 -4.87 1.84 -8.91
CA TYR A 15 -5.35 1.01 -7.84
C TYR A 15 -4.26 0.00 -7.49
N SER A 16 -3.85 -0.03 -6.22
CA SER A 16 -2.90 -1.02 -5.72
C SER A 16 -3.59 -1.90 -4.71
N GLY A 17 -3.45 -3.20 -4.88
CA GLY A 17 -4.04 -4.23 -4.07
C GLY A 17 -3.17 -5.49 -4.06
N GLY A 18 -3.71 -6.57 -3.54
CA GLY A 18 -2.99 -7.83 -3.46
C GLY A 18 -3.92 -8.99 -3.16
N THR A 19 -3.47 -10.20 -3.46
CA THR A 19 -4.21 -11.44 -3.16
C THR A 19 -4.48 -11.53 -1.67
N GLU A 20 -3.47 -11.26 -0.84
CA GLU A 20 -3.54 -11.36 0.61
C GLU A 20 -4.39 -10.26 1.26
N ILE A 21 -4.50 -9.13 0.57
CA ILE A 21 -5.37 -8.00 0.93
C ILE A 21 -6.83 -8.28 0.59
N SER A 22 -7.09 -9.17 -0.38
CA SER A 22 -8.42 -9.43 -0.95
C SER A 22 -9.13 -8.15 -1.40
N GLY A 23 -8.37 -7.21 -1.97
CA GLY A 23 -8.85 -5.87 -2.32
C GLY A 23 -7.69 -4.92 -2.56
N GLY A 24 -7.90 -3.64 -2.23
CA GLY A 24 -6.93 -2.58 -2.45
C GLY A 24 -6.41 -1.97 -1.15
N ILE A 25 -5.17 -1.50 -1.20
CA ILE A 25 -4.51 -0.68 -0.17
C ILE A 25 -4.56 0.79 -0.56
N PHE A 26 -4.16 1.10 -1.80
CA PHE A 26 -4.08 2.46 -2.30
C PHE A 26 -4.98 2.70 -3.52
N GLY A 27 -5.44 3.94 -3.66
CA GLY A 27 -6.21 4.37 -4.82
C GLY A 27 -6.14 5.88 -5.01
N ASN A 28 -7.02 6.40 -5.86
CA ASN A 28 -7.16 7.84 -6.05
C ASN A 28 -8.57 8.34 -5.71
N VAL A 29 -8.62 9.44 -4.96
CA VAL A 29 -9.79 10.29 -4.84
C VAL A 29 -9.83 11.22 -6.06
N LEU A 30 -10.83 11.04 -6.92
CA LEU A 30 -10.88 11.66 -8.26
C LEU A 30 -11.03 13.20 -8.25
N ILE A 31 -11.40 13.77 -7.10
CA ILE A 31 -11.54 15.23 -6.90
C ILE A 31 -10.29 15.87 -6.28
N LYS A 32 -9.24 15.09 -5.98
CA LYS A 32 -7.93 15.58 -5.51
C LYS A 32 -6.93 15.53 -6.66
N PRO A 33 -5.86 16.34 -6.65
CA PRO A 33 -4.75 16.19 -7.59
C PRO A 33 -4.22 14.76 -7.61
N ILE A 34 -3.93 14.24 -8.81
CA ILE A 34 -3.36 12.91 -9.03
C ILE A 34 -2.06 13.12 -9.81
N ALA A 35 -0.92 12.87 -9.16
CA ALA A 35 0.34 12.87 -9.89
C ALA A 35 0.45 11.60 -10.76
N PRO A 36 1.26 11.63 -11.82
CA PRO A 36 1.62 10.42 -12.54
C PRO A 36 2.18 9.37 -11.58
N ILE A 37 1.93 8.09 -11.87
CA ILE A 37 2.49 6.93 -11.17
C ILE A 37 2.25 6.86 -9.65
N SER A 38 1.33 7.65 -9.10
CA SER A 38 1.09 7.76 -7.66
C SER A 38 -0.34 7.39 -7.24
N PHE A 39 -0.52 7.27 -5.94
CA PHE A 39 -1.81 7.11 -5.27
C PHE A 39 -1.99 8.27 -4.28
N ASN A 40 -3.12 8.97 -4.31
CA ASN A 40 -3.32 10.16 -3.45
C ASN A 40 -4.12 9.87 -2.17
N ALA A 41 -4.41 8.59 -1.93
CA ALA A 41 -5.11 8.11 -0.75
C ALA A 41 -4.84 6.62 -0.47
N SER A 42 -4.76 6.29 0.82
CA SER A 42 -5.09 4.95 1.32
C SER A 42 -6.59 4.73 1.22
N LEU A 43 -6.99 3.51 0.85
CA LEU A 43 -8.38 3.11 0.87
C LEU A 43 -8.91 3.11 2.31
N PRO A 44 -10.20 3.43 2.52
CA PRO A 44 -10.81 3.44 3.84
C PRO A 44 -10.65 2.09 4.55
N GLY A 45 -10.24 2.13 5.81
CA GLY A 45 -10.10 0.93 6.65
C GLY A 45 -8.76 0.20 6.53
N MET A 46 -7.84 0.64 5.67
CA MET A 46 -6.55 -0.05 5.47
C MET A 46 -5.48 0.31 6.50
N ALA A 47 -5.56 1.47 7.15
CA ALA A 47 -4.55 1.92 8.13
C ALA A 47 -3.10 1.74 7.63
N ALA A 48 -2.86 2.10 6.36
CA ALA A 48 -1.56 1.96 5.71
C ALA A 48 -0.55 2.95 6.28
N VAL A 49 0.67 2.47 6.50
CA VAL A 49 1.81 3.23 7.01
C VAL A 49 3.07 2.83 6.25
N VAL A 50 3.98 3.79 6.07
CA VAL A 50 5.31 3.56 5.48
C VAL A 50 6.33 3.64 6.60
N LEU A 51 7.08 2.56 6.84
CA LEU A 51 7.99 2.44 7.97
C LEU A 51 9.46 2.40 7.55
N ASP A 52 10.34 2.97 8.37
CA ASP A 52 11.79 2.76 8.27
C ASP A 52 12.20 1.36 8.77
N ASP A 53 13.50 1.09 8.77
CA ASP A 53 14.11 -0.16 9.26
C ASP A 53 13.92 -0.37 10.77
N GLN A 54 13.66 0.70 11.52
CA GLN A 54 13.36 0.67 12.96
C GLN A 54 11.86 0.57 13.26
N GLY A 55 11.02 0.42 12.23
CA GLY A 55 9.57 0.31 12.37
C GLY A 55 8.87 1.63 12.71
N LYS A 56 9.51 2.78 12.47
CA LYS A 56 8.93 4.10 12.69
C LYS A 56 8.39 4.70 11.39
N PRO A 57 7.29 5.46 11.44
CA PRO A 57 6.77 6.13 10.26
C PRO A 57 7.80 7.08 9.62
N ILE A 58 8.02 6.94 8.32
CA ILE A 58 8.94 7.76 7.53
C ILE A 58 8.22 8.45 6.37
N ARG A 59 8.79 9.56 5.88
CA ARG A 59 8.31 10.34 4.75
C ARG A 59 9.47 10.76 3.86
N ASP A 60 9.16 11.09 2.61
CA ASP A 60 10.10 11.60 1.60
C ASP A 60 11.31 10.68 1.29
N GLU A 61 11.29 9.46 1.84
CA GLU A 61 12.30 8.43 1.69
C GLU A 61 11.61 7.09 1.41
N VAL A 62 12.38 6.13 0.90
CA VAL A 62 11.89 4.77 0.65
C VAL A 62 11.70 4.06 1.99
N GLY A 63 10.49 3.58 2.24
CA GLY A 63 10.17 2.76 3.41
C GLY A 63 9.30 1.56 3.08
N GLU A 64 9.03 0.74 4.08
CA GLU A 64 8.26 -0.49 3.97
C GLU A 64 6.77 -0.23 4.09
N LEU A 65 5.97 -0.69 3.13
CA LEU A 65 4.51 -0.63 3.23
C LEU A 65 4.01 -1.65 4.26
N CYS A 66 3.39 -1.13 5.32
CA CYS A 66 2.80 -1.94 6.38
C CYS A 66 1.36 -1.50 6.67
N LEU A 67 0.55 -2.39 7.24
CA LEU A 67 -0.78 -2.07 7.77
C LEU A 67 -0.77 -2.20 9.29
N GLU A 68 -1.28 -1.17 9.97
CA GLU A 68 -1.25 -1.11 11.44
C GLU A 68 -2.41 -1.83 12.12
N LYS A 69 -3.44 -2.20 11.35
CA LYS A 69 -4.69 -2.77 11.85
C LYS A 69 -5.21 -3.84 10.89
N PRO A 70 -5.94 -4.85 11.38
CA PRO A 70 -6.65 -5.78 10.51
C PRO A 70 -7.75 -5.08 9.72
N TRP A 71 -8.06 -5.60 8.54
CA TRP A 71 -9.12 -5.12 7.65
C TRP A 71 -10.10 -6.26 7.31
N VAL A 72 -11.26 -5.91 6.73
CA VAL A 72 -12.35 -6.87 6.50
C VAL A 72 -11.96 -8.02 5.56
N GLY A 73 -11.16 -7.73 4.54
CA GLY A 73 -10.69 -8.71 3.54
C GLY A 73 -9.39 -9.41 3.92
N MET A 74 -8.89 -9.25 5.15
CA MET A 74 -7.58 -9.76 5.53
C MET A 74 -7.52 -11.29 5.38
N THR A 75 -6.53 -11.76 4.61
CA THR A 75 -6.25 -13.20 4.52
C THR A 75 -5.94 -13.72 5.92
N LYS A 76 -6.74 -14.69 6.35
CA LYS A 76 -6.61 -15.29 7.68
C LYS A 76 -5.25 -15.96 7.87
N SER A 77 -4.85 -16.76 6.87
CA SER A 77 -3.62 -17.54 6.86
C SER A 77 -3.42 -18.22 5.50
N PHE A 78 -2.27 -18.86 5.31
CA PHE A 78 -2.07 -19.85 4.24
C PHE A 78 -2.75 -21.17 4.58
N TRP A 79 -3.18 -21.91 3.56
CA TRP A 79 -3.75 -23.23 3.73
C TRP A 79 -2.73 -24.19 4.36
N GLU A 80 -3.07 -24.76 5.51
CA GLU A 80 -2.24 -25.72 6.27
C GLU A 80 -0.85 -25.20 6.69
N ASP A 81 -0.62 -23.87 6.72
CA ASP A 81 0.70 -23.30 6.99
C ASP A 81 0.63 -21.92 7.71
N ASP A 82 0.05 -21.93 8.91
CA ASP A 82 -0.11 -20.73 9.75
C ASP A 82 1.23 -20.11 10.17
N GLU A 83 2.23 -20.96 10.42
CA GLU A 83 3.55 -20.51 10.84
C GLU A 83 4.25 -19.72 9.72
N ARG A 84 4.19 -20.20 8.47
CA ARG A 84 4.73 -19.45 7.34
C ARG A 84 4.02 -18.12 7.15
N TYR A 85 2.69 -18.05 7.32
CA TYR A 85 1.97 -16.79 7.21
C TYR A 85 2.45 -15.76 8.24
N VAL A 86 2.61 -16.17 9.50
CA VAL A 86 3.16 -15.30 10.56
C VAL A 86 4.58 -14.87 10.24
N ASN A 87 5.43 -15.80 9.82
CA ASN A 87 6.82 -15.52 9.48
C ASN A 87 6.95 -14.58 8.28
N THR A 88 6.09 -14.70 7.27
CA THR A 88 6.11 -13.85 6.08
C THR A 88 5.65 -12.43 6.38
N TYR A 89 4.53 -12.24 7.07
CA TYR A 89 3.89 -10.92 7.13
C TYR A 89 3.99 -10.21 8.48
N TRP A 90 4.31 -10.91 9.58
CA TRP A 90 4.21 -10.35 10.94
C TRP A 90 5.53 -10.37 11.72
N SER A 91 6.57 -11.01 11.19
CA SER A 91 7.83 -11.25 11.93
C SER A 91 8.76 -10.05 11.99
N ARG A 92 8.67 -9.13 11.02
CA ARG A 92 9.63 -8.03 10.87
C ARG A 92 9.38 -6.87 11.85
N PHE A 93 8.11 -6.56 12.10
CA PHE A 93 7.71 -5.44 12.94
C PHE A 93 6.58 -5.86 13.88
N GLU A 94 6.74 -5.58 15.17
CA GLU A 94 5.75 -5.96 16.18
C GLU A 94 4.38 -5.34 15.88
N ASN A 95 3.35 -6.19 15.81
CA ASN A 95 1.96 -5.80 15.55
C ASN A 95 1.74 -5.02 14.23
N LYS A 96 2.61 -5.20 13.23
CA LYS A 96 2.42 -4.65 11.88
C LYS A 96 2.42 -5.76 10.85
N TRP A 97 1.49 -5.69 9.91
CA TRP A 97 1.46 -6.58 8.76
C TRP A 97 2.27 -5.95 7.62
N VAL A 98 3.34 -6.60 7.17
CA VAL A 98 4.26 -6.12 6.13
C VAL A 98 3.77 -6.58 4.77
N HIS A 99 3.54 -5.67 3.81
CA HIS A 99 3.06 -6.05 2.48
C HIS A 99 4.14 -6.64 1.57
N GLY A 100 5.40 -6.25 1.76
CA GLY A 100 6.51 -6.61 0.87
C GLY A 100 6.71 -5.63 -0.30
N ASP A 101 6.21 -4.40 -0.18
CA ASP A 101 6.46 -3.33 -1.16
C ASP A 101 7.24 -2.19 -0.50
N TRP A 102 8.16 -1.61 -1.27
CA TRP A 102 8.75 -0.32 -0.96
C TRP A 102 7.89 0.83 -1.48
N VAL A 103 7.70 1.83 -0.62
CA VAL A 103 6.85 2.99 -0.88
C VAL A 103 7.57 4.26 -0.43
N ILE A 104 7.45 5.31 -1.23
CA ILE A 104 7.73 6.69 -0.80
C ILE A 104 6.39 7.37 -0.52
N TYR A 105 6.28 8.03 0.63
CA TYR A 105 5.14 8.88 0.97
C TYR A 105 5.62 10.31 1.20
N ASP A 106 5.18 11.25 0.36
CA ASP A 106 5.58 12.66 0.41
C ASP A 106 4.69 13.53 1.34
N GLY A 107 3.77 12.89 2.06
CA GLY A 107 2.78 13.58 2.89
C GLY A 107 1.44 13.83 2.19
N GLU A 108 1.37 13.67 0.87
CA GLU A 108 0.14 13.77 0.08
C GLU A 108 -0.14 12.54 -0.78
N GLN A 109 0.92 11.91 -1.30
CA GLN A 109 0.86 10.85 -2.29
C GLN A 109 1.84 9.72 -1.97
N TYR A 110 1.44 8.52 -2.35
CA TYR A 110 2.21 7.29 -2.24
C TYR A 110 2.73 6.90 -3.61
N ILE A 111 3.99 6.49 -3.68
CA ILE A 111 4.62 5.95 -4.89
C ILE A 111 5.21 4.60 -4.51
N ILE A 112 4.72 3.53 -5.13
CA ILE A 112 5.30 2.19 -4.96
C ILE A 112 6.54 2.11 -5.86
N THR A 113 7.70 1.82 -5.27
CA THR A 113 8.99 1.77 -5.98
C THR A 113 9.40 0.36 -6.37
N GLY A 114 8.74 -0.66 -5.82
CA GLY A 114 8.96 -2.06 -6.17
C GLY A 114 8.72 -3.00 -4.99
N ARG A 115 9.11 -4.26 -5.17
CA ARG A 115 9.14 -5.28 -4.12
C ARG A 115 10.31 -5.04 -3.18
N SER A 116 10.08 -5.26 -1.89
CA SER A 116 11.12 -5.21 -0.85
C SER A 116 11.76 -6.58 -0.59
N ASP A 117 11.17 -7.64 -1.13
CA ASP A 117 11.58 -9.05 -1.03
C ASP A 117 12.17 -9.65 -2.31
#